data_AF-A0A970ZQS9-F1
#
_entry.id   AF-A0A970ZQS9-F1
#
_cell.length_a   1.000
_cell.length_b   1.000
_cell.length_c   1.000
_cell.angle_alpha   90.00
_cell.angle_beta   90.00
_cell.angle_gamma   90.00
#
_symmetry.space_group_name_H-M   'P 1'
#
loop_
_entity.id
_entity.type
_entity.pdbx_description
1 polymer ?
#
loop_
_entity_poly.entity_id
_entity_poly.type
_entity_poly.pdbx_seq_one_letter_code
_entity_poly.pdbx_strand_id
1 'polypeptide(L)'
;MLLSQENKETPEAGFLHIVNLIGLENPTYIELGGFALNGGGAVKPGEGSGVLAIRPGTHPFTLRNAGARPETVTGDFTMEAGKTVAIICYDEGKVYRDGSEEVKLRHTVLAESDTTGPRLSLVSLLRAPSVVVEVSGDSVTLSARRAFQKKVALGDEIHILHQGRTLAEFAIDRPVHHIGFLYQKAGSGGVELSLIEQEKLEYQPPLETEAGEDAE
;
A
#
# COMPACT_ATOMS: atom_id res chain seq x y z
N MET A 1 24.76 -49.92 -3.63
CA MET A 1 23.45 -49.24 -3.62
C MET A 1 23.70 -47.80 -3.21
N LEU A 2 23.70 -46.89 -4.19
CA LEU A 2 23.72 -45.45 -3.93
C LEU A 2 22.33 -45.07 -3.41
N LEU A 3 22.28 -44.56 -2.18
CA LEU A 3 21.08 -43.94 -1.62
C LEU A 3 20.73 -42.76 -2.53
N SER A 4 19.59 -42.87 -3.20
CA SER A 4 18.91 -41.74 -3.82
C SER A 4 18.79 -40.66 -2.76
N GLN A 5 19.57 -39.59 -2.90
CA GLN A 5 19.25 -38.33 -2.25
C GLN A 5 17.84 -37.98 -2.72
N GLU A 6 16.87 -38.05 -1.80
CA GLU A 6 15.59 -37.40 -2.00
C GLU A 6 15.90 -35.97 -2.43
N ASN A 7 15.57 -35.66 -3.69
CA ASN A 7 15.36 -34.28 -4.12
C ASN A 7 14.22 -33.76 -3.23
N LYS A 8 14.56 -33.25 -2.04
CA LYS A 8 13.65 -32.42 -1.28
C LYS A 8 13.51 -31.17 -2.12
N GLU A 9 12.49 -31.15 -2.98
CA GLU A 9 12.00 -29.94 -3.63
C GLU A 9 11.90 -28.89 -2.53
N THR A 10 12.80 -27.91 -2.59
CA THR A 10 12.76 -26.76 -1.69
C THR A 10 11.38 -26.16 -1.86
N PRO A 11 10.58 -25.98 -0.79
CA PRO A 11 9.24 -25.45 -0.94
C PRO A 11 9.35 -24.08 -1.61
N GLU A 12 8.80 -23.99 -2.82
CA GLU A 12 8.69 -22.71 -3.50
C GLU A 12 7.80 -21.79 -2.67
N ALA A 13 8.25 -20.56 -2.48
CA ALA A 13 7.54 -19.52 -1.74
C ALA A 13 7.74 -18.19 -2.44
N GLY A 14 6.74 -17.31 -2.35
CA GLY A 14 6.91 -15.89 -2.57
C GLY A 14 6.82 -15.12 -1.25
N PHE A 15 6.97 -13.80 -1.32
CA PHE A 15 7.13 -12.92 -0.17
C PHE A 15 5.99 -11.91 -0.09
N LEU A 16 5.21 -11.96 1.00
CA LEU A 16 4.13 -11.01 1.25
C LEU A 16 4.60 -9.92 2.21
N HIS A 17 4.47 -8.67 1.80
CA HIS A 17 4.58 -7.49 2.64
C HIS A 17 3.19 -6.96 2.99
N ILE A 18 3.00 -6.51 4.22
CA ILE A 18 1.74 -5.90 4.65
C ILE A 18 2.06 -4.49 5.09
N VAL A 19 1.51 -3.45 4.49
CA VAL A 19 1.76 -2.08 4.92
C VAL A 19 0.48 -1.54 5.54
N ASN A 20 0.52 -1.29 6.85
CA ASN A 20 -0.62 -0.74 7.57
C ASN A 20 -0.51 0.78 7.67
N LEU A 21 -1.41 1.49 6.99
CA LEU A 21 -1.58 2.94 7.05
C LEU A 21 -2.85 3.34 7.80
N ILE A 22 -3.57 2.37 8.40
CA ILE A 22 -4.80 2.64 9.13
C ILE A 22 -4.47 3.39 10.42
N GLY A 23 -5.04 4.58 10.57
CA GLY A 23 -4.82 5.41 11.74
C GLY A 23 -5.84 5.23 12.87
N LEU A 24 -6.80 4.31 12.74
CA LEU A 24 -7.81 4.06 13.78
C LEU A 24 -7.18 3.66 15.13
N GLU A 25 -7.77 4.13 16.24
CA GLU A 25 -7.27 3.82 17.60
C GLU A 25 -7.37 2.32 17.92
N ASN A 26 -8.42 1.66 17.42
CA ASN A 26 -8.60 0.24 17.58
C ASN A 26 -7.56 -0.51 16.74
N PRO A 27 -6.99 -1.63 17.24
CA PRO A 27 -6.01 -2.40 16.49
C PRO A 27 -6.63 -3.00 15.22
N THR A 28 -5.90 -2.88 14.11
CA THR A 28 -6.23 -3.56 12.86
C THR A 28 -5.60 -4.95 12.83
N TYR A 29 -6.39 -5.95 12.47
CA TYR A 29 -5.91 -7.32 12.23
C TYR A 29 -6.00 -7.65 10.75
N ILE A 30 -4.99 -8.35 10.24
CA ILE A 30 -5.04 -9.05 8.96
C ILE A 30 -5.01 -10.55 9.20
N GLU A 31 -6.05 -11.23 8.72
CA GLU A 31 -6.24 -12.67 8.83
C GLU A 31 -5.97 -13.33 7.46
N LEU A 32 -5.08 -14.32 7.42
CA LEU A 32 -4.68 -15.06 6.22
C LEU A 32 -4.39 -16.52 6.57
N GLY A 33 -5.08 -17.46 5.93
CA GLY A 33 -4.76 -18.90 6.08
C GLY A 33 -4.81 -19.43 7.53
N GLY A 34 -5.69 -18.86 8.36
CA GLY A 34 -5.78 -19.19 9.80
C GLY A 34 -4.72 -18.52 10.69
N PHE A 35 -3.87 -17.66 10.12
CA PHE A 35 -2.94 -16.81 10.84
C PHE A 35 -3.51 -15.40 10.96
N ALA A 36 -3.37 -14.77 12.14
CA ALA A 36 -3.79 -13.40 12.38
C ALA A 36 -2.59 -12.56 12.80
N LEU A 37 -2.30 -11.51 12.05
CA LEU A 37 -1.30 -10.51 12.39
C LEU A 37 -1.97 -9.28 12.95
N ASN A 38 -1.47 -8.77 14.06
CA ASN A 38 -1.71 -7.38 14.40
C ASN A 38 -0.95 -6.53 13.38
N GLY A 39 -1.66 -5.71 12.61
CA GLY A 39 -1.08 -4.88 11.55
C GLY A 39 -0.08 -3.83 12.06
N GLY A 40 0.15 -3.75 13.37
CA GLY A 40 1.03 -2.76 13.98
C GLY A 40 0.48 -1.34 13.83
N GLY A 41 1.19 -0.36 14.38
CA GLY A 41 0.91 1.06 14.09
C GLY A 41 1.42 1.44 12.70
N ALA A 42 1.12 2.67 12.26
CA ALA A 42 1.66 3.22 11.02
C ALA A 42 3.19 3.08 10.97
N VAL A 43 3.69 2.52 9.87
CA VAL A 43 5.11 2.24 9.68
C VAL A 43 5.82 3.53 9.24
N LYS A 44 7.02 3.80 9.77
CA LYS A 44 7.79 4.97 9.34
C LYS A 44 8.21 4.82 7.86
N PRO A 45 8.39 5.93 7.12
CA PRO A 45 8.93 5.87 5.77
C PRO A 45 10.22 5.04 5.71
N GLY A 46 10.27 4.04 4.82
CA GLY A 46 11.41 3.14 4.66
C GLY A 46 11.46 1.91 5.58
N GLU A 47 10.52 1.75 6.53
CA GLU A 47 10.42 0.54 7.36
C GLU A 47 9.44 -0.48 6.74
N GLY A 48 9.76 -1.77 6.88
CA GLY A 48 8.96 -2.87 6.34
C GLY A 48 7.89 -3.34 7.32
N SER A 49 6.65 -3.36 6.85
CA SER A 49 5.65 -4.37 7.20
C SER A 49 6.24 -5.78 7.32
N GLY A 50 5.90 -6.59 8.33
CA GLY A 50 6.41 -7.97 8.47
C GLY A 50 6.34 -8.75 7.14
N VAL A 51 7.43 -9.47 6.83
CA VAL A 51 7.52 -10.28 5.60
C VAL A 51 7.10 -11.71 5.90
N LEU A 52 6.12 -12.22 5.16
CA LEU A 52 5.70 -13.63 5.24
C LEU A 52 6.16 -14.39 3.99
N ALA A 53 6.75 -15.57 4.18
CA ALA A 53 6.96 -16.51 3.09
C ALA A 53 5.65 -17.31 2.88
N ILE A 54 5.04 -17.16 1.70
CA ILE A 54 3.74 -17.74 1.36
C ILE A 54 3.92 -18.69 0.18
N ARG A 55 3.27 -19.86 0.24
CA ARG A 55 3.27 -20.80 -0.89
C ARG A 55 2.57 -20.20 -2.12
N PRO A 56 3.01 -20.53 -3.34
CA PRO A 56 2.31 -20.13 -4.55
C PRO A 56 0.82 -20.52 -4.54
N GLY A 57 -0.02 -19.68 -5.12
CA GLY A 57 -1.47 -19.84 -5.16
C GLY A 57 -2.23 -18.55 -4.85
N THR A 58 -3.56 -18.58 -5.00
CA THR A 58 -4.44 -17.46 -4.63
C THR A 58 -4.86 -17.59 -3.17
N HIS A 59 -4.63 -16.54 -2.39
CA HIS A 59 -4.88 -16.52 -0.95
C HIS A 59 -5.91 -15.43 -0.62
N PRO A 60 -7.06 -15.79 -0.02
CA PRO A 60 -7.96 -14.80 0.55
C PRO A 60 -7.37 -14.26 1.85
N PHE A 61 -7.66 -12.99 2.14
CA PHE A 61 -7.36 -12.36 3.41
C PHE A 61 -8.54 -11.51 3.89
N THR A 62 -8.55 -11.24 5.19
CA THR A 62 -9.55 -10.41 5.85
C THR A 62 -8.87 -9.34 6.67
N LEU A 63 -9.28 -8.09 6.52
CA LEU A 63 -8.90 -6.98 7.38
C LEU A 63 -10.02 -6.70 8.35
N ARG A 64 -9.69 -6.57 9.63
CA ARG A 64 -10.67 -6.30 10.69
C ARG A 64 -10.23 -5.15 11.59
N ASN A 65 -11.13 -4.22 11.83
CA ASN A 65 -10.97 -3.14 12.80
C ASN A 65 -12.34 -2.73 13.35
N ALA A 66 -12.53 -2.83 14.67
CA ALA A 66 -13.81 -2.51 15.32
C ALA A 66 -14.17 -1.02 15.27
N GLY A 67 -13.22 -0.14 14.93
CA GLY A 67 -13.45 1.29 14.73
C GLY A 67 -13.96 1.65 13.33
N ALA A 68 -14.02 0.69 12.41
CA ALA A 68 -14.45 0.91 11.03
C ALA A 68 -15.88 0.42 10.78
N ARG A 69 -16.50 0.91 9.69
CA ARG A 69 -17.78 0.41 9.18
C ARG A 69 -17.67 0.17 7.66
N PRO A 70 -17.92 -1.07 7.18
CA PRO A 70 -18.02 -2.29 7.98
C PRO A 70 -16.74 -2.54 8.78
N GLU A 71 -16.85 -3.27 9.90
CA GLU A 71 -15.69 -3.63 10.73
C GLU A 71 -14.72 -4.57 10.01
N THR A 72 -15.15 -5.19 8.91
CA THR A 72 -14.42 -6.21 8.17
C THR A 72 -14.45 -5.92 6.68
N VAL A 73 -13.31 -6.07 6.01
CA VAL A 73 -13.21 -6.07 4.54
C VAL A 73 -12.36 -7.25 4.09
N THR A 74 -12.78 -7.92 3.02
CA THR A 74 -12.09 -9.08 2.45
C THR A 74 -11.40 -8.71 1.14
N GLY A 75 -10.31 -9.38 0.83
CA GLY A 75 -9.64 -9.31 -0.46
C GLY A 75 -8.92 -10.62 -0.76
N ASP A 76 -8.28 -10.68 -1.92
CA ASP A 76 -7.40 -11.78 -2.30
C ASP A 76 -6.16 -11.27 -3.02
N PHE A 77 -5.13 -12.10 -3.06
CA PHE A 77 -3.96 -11.90 -3.91
C PHE A 77 -3.48 -13.24 -4.45
N THR A 78 -2.78 -13.19 -5.58
CA THR A 78 -2.10 -14.36 -6.13
C THR A 78 -0.62 -14.27 -5.82
N MET A 79 -0.07 -15.33 -5.24
CA MET A 79 1.35 -15.48 -4.95
C MET A 79 2.00 -16.41 -5.98
N GLU A 80 3.14 -15.99 -6.51
CA GLU A 80 3.98 -16.77 -7.40
C GLU A 80 5.31 -17.11 -6.72
N ALA A 81 5.96 -18.18 -7.16
CA ALA A 81 7.25 -18.61 -6.62
C ALA A 81 8.33 -17.55 -6.82
N GLY A 82 9.01 -17.17 -5.73
CA GLY A 82 10.10 -16.19 -5.74
C GLY A 82 9.67 -14.75 -5.99
N LYS A 83 8.37 -14.47 -6.10
CA LYS A 83 7.81 -13.13 -6.33
C LYS A 83 7.38 -12.47 -5.02
N THR A 84 7.34 -11.14 -5.04
CA THR A 84 6.88 -10.30 -3.93
C THR A 84 5.50 -9.74 -4.22
N VAL A 85 4.65 -9.71 -3.19
CA VAL A 85 3.35 -9.04 -3.18
C VAL A 85 3.32 -8.10 -1.98
N ALA A 86 2.70 -6.93 -2.10
CA ALA A 86 2.42 -6.08 -0.95
C ALA A 86 0.93 -5.75 -0.84
N ILE A 87 0.35 -5.87 0.36
CA ILE A 87 -1.00 -5.41 0.66
C ILE A 87 -0.89 -4.10 1.42
N ILE A 88 -1.40 -3.02 0.84
CA ILE A 88 -1.45 -1.70 1.51
C ILE A 88 -2.84 -1.56 2.12
N CYS A 89 -2.93 -1.54 3.43
CA CYS A 89 -4.16 -1.36 4.19
C CYS A 89 -4.25 0.10 4.60
N TYR A 90 -5.39 0.75 4.38
CA TYR A 90 -5.59 2.16 4.74
C TYR A 90 -7.04 2.41 5.14
N ASP A 91 -7.27 3.48 5.88
CA ASP A 91 -8.60 3.93 6.25
C ASP A 91 -9.04 5.14 5.41
N GLU A 92 -10.32 5.15 5.05
CA GLU A 92 -10.96 6.21 4.29
C GLU A 92 -12.18 6.67 5.08
N GLY A 93 -12.12 7.88 5.64
CA GLY A 93 -13.31 8.42 6.28
C GLY A 93 -14.33 8.95 5.26
N LYS A 94 -15.57 9.05 5.68
CA LYS A 94 -16.70 9.67 5.01
C LYS A 94 -17.37 10.59 6.02
N VAL A 95 -17.56 11.85 5.66
CA VAL A 95 -18.38 12.78 6.45
C VAL A 95 -19.73 12.87 5.75
N TYR A 96 -20.80 12.51 6.46
CA TYR A 96 -22.16 12.58 5.94
C TYR A 96 -22.72 14.00 6.08
N ARG A 97 -23.84 14.25 5.38
CA ARG A 97 -24.50 15.57 5.38
C ARG A 97 -24.98 16.01 6.76
N ASP A 98 -25.24 15.06 7.66
CA ASP A 98 -25.63 15.29 9.04
C ASP A 98 -24.43 15.57 9.98
N GLY A 99 -23.21 15.60 9.43
CA GLY A 99 -21.97 15.81 10.17
C GLY A 99 -21.44 14.55 10.87
N SER A 100 -22.11 13.40 10.73
CA SER A 100 -21.57 12.14 11.22
C SER A 100 -20.35 11.72 10.40
N GLU A 101 -19.36 11.13 11.06
CA GLU A 101 -18.18 10.58 10.43
C GLU A 101 -18.21 9.06 10.50
N GLU A 102 -17.88 8.42 9.39
CA GLU A 102 -17.69 6.98 9.29
C GLU A 102 -16.33 6.70 8.70
N VAL A 103 -15.63 5.70 9.21
CA VAL A 103 -14.34 5.28 8.66
C VAL A 103 -14.47 3.91 8.02
N LYS A 104 -14.08 3.79 6.76
CA LYS A 104 -14.10 2.55 5.99
C LYS A 104 -12.68 1.98 5.90
N LEU A 105 -12.54 0.67 6.08
CA LEU A 105 -11.30 -0.02 5.75
C LEU A 105 -11.18 -0.20 4.24
N ARG A 106 -9.99 0.02 3.71
CA ARG A 106 -9.64 -0.18 2.31
C ARG A 106 -8.31 -0.89 2.19
N HIS A 107 -8.09 -1.48 1.02
CA HIS A 107 -6.82 -2.06 0.68
C HIS A 107 -6.52 -1.96 -0.82
N THR A 108 -5.25 -2.09 -1.16
CA THR A 108 -4.76 -2.30 -2.53
C THR A 108 -3.67 -3.36 -2.49
N VAL A 109 -3.52 -4.11 -3.59
CA VAL A 109 -2.51 -5.14 -3.75
C VAL A 109 -1.51 -4.70 -4.81
N LEU A 110 -0.24 -4.72 -4.47
CA LEU A 110 0.89 -4.52 -5.38
C LEU A 110 1.48 -5.88 -5.70
N ALA A 111 1.73 -6.12 -6.97
CA ALA A 111 2.42 -7.31 -7.45
C ALA A 111 3.75 -6.91 -8.08
N GLU A 112 4.71 -7.85 -8.11
CA GLU A 112 5.92 -7.66 -8.90
C GLU A 112 5.60 -7.49 -10.39
N SER A 113 6.29 -6.55 -11.03
CA SER A 113 6.38 -6.39 -12.47
C SER A 113 7.80 -6.70 -12.96
N ASP A 114 7.94 -6.86 -14.27
CA ASP A 114 9.25 -7.04 -14.91
C ASP A 114 9.98 -5.70 -15.14
N THR A 115 9.36 -4.58 -14.79
CA THR A 115 9.97 -3.27 -14.95
C THR A 115 10.97 -3.03 -13.82
N THR A 116 12.17 -2.56 -14.15
CA THR A 116 13.27 -2.33 -13.19
C THR A 116 13.87 -0.93 -13.33
N GLY A 117 14.66 -0.50 -12.34
CA GLY A 117 15.39 0.77 -12.34
C GLY A 117 14.74 1.87 -11.49
N PRO A 118 15.43 3.03 -11.37
CA PRO A 118 15.00 4.14 -10.52
C PRO A 118 13.69 4.74 -11.04
N ARG A 119 12.67 4.70 -10.20
CA ARG A 119 11.31 5.15 -10.53
C ARG A 119 10.64 5.74 -9.31
N LEU A 120 9.75 6.69 -9.52
CA LEU A 120 8.87 7.22 -8.48
C LEU A 120 7.42 7.11 -8.92
N SER A 121 6.61 6.41 -8.15
CA SER A 121 5.14 6.41 -8.26
C SER A 121 4.53 7.09 -7.05
N LEU A 122 3.56 7.98 -7.27
CA LEU A 122 2.76 8.58 -6.21
C LEU A 122 1.29 8.21 -6.38
N VAL A 123 0.66 7.78 -5.29
CA VAL A 123 -0.73 7.36 -5.25
C VAL A 123 -1.46 8.18 -4.21
N SER A 124 -2.55 8.85 -4.60
CA SER A 124 -3.46 9.48 -3.64
C SER A 124 -4.48 8.46 -3.13
N LEU A 125 -4.44 8.19 -1.82
CA LEU A 125 -5.46 7.47 -1.06
C LEU A 125 -6.41 8.42 -0.32
N LEU A 126 -6.29 9.73 -0.57
CA LEU A 126 -7.16 10.74 0.01
C LEU A 126 -8.59 10.63 -0.56
N ARG A 127 -9.56 11.11 0.21
CA ARG A 127 -10.97 11.18 -0.19
C ARG A 127 -11.21 12.07 -1.42
N ALA A 128 -10.35 13.08 -1.62
CA ALA A 128 -10.49 14.01 -2.72
C ALA A 128 -10.21 13.30 -4.07
N PRO A 129 -11.05 13.51 -5.10
CA PRO A 129 -10.90 12.84 -6.40
C PRO A 129 -9.61 13.24 -7.13
N SER A 130 -9.07 14.41 -6.78
CA SER A 130 -7.80 14.92 -7.25
C SER A 130 -7.11 15.71 -6.15
N VAL A 131 -5.81 15.51 -5.99
CA VAL A 131 -4.97 16.32 -5.09
C VAL A 131 -3.77 16.86 -5.87
N VAL A 132 -3.44 18.12 -5.63
CA VAL A 132 -2.24 18.74 -6.20
C VAL A 132 -1.10 18.61 -5.21
N VAL A 133 0.04 18.12 -5.68
CA VAL A 133 1.29 18.05 -4.92
C VAL A 133 2.41 18.63 -5.76
N GLU A 134 3.45 19.11 -5.10
CA GLU A 134 4.67 19.53 -5.76
C GLU A 134 5.72 18.42 -5.60
N VAL A 135 6.39 18.05 -6.69
CA VAL A 135 7.46 17.04 -6.69
C VAL A 135 8.70 17.66 -7.31
N SER A 136 9.68 18.00 -6.48
CA SER A 136 10.93 18.68 -6.88
C SER A 136 10.68 19.92 -7.74
N GLY A 137 9.74 20.78 -7.32
CA GLY A 137 9.36 22.02 -8.02
C GLY A 137 8.28 21.88 -9.08
N ASP A 138 7.94 20.67 -9.53
CA ASP A 138 6.88 20.44 -10.50
C ASP A 138 5.53 20.22 -9.80
N SER A 139 4.53 21.04 -10.14
CA SER A 139 3.15 20.83 -9.68
C SER A 139 2.50 19.70 -10.48
N VAL A 140 2.05 18.65 -9.77
CA VAL A 140 1.43 17.46 -10.35
C VAL A 140 0.07 17.20 -9.71
N THR A 141 -0.88 16.74 -10.51
CA THR A 141 -2.22 16.35 -10.03
C THR A 141 -2.28 14.85 -9.92
N LEU A 142 -2.47 14.34 -8.70
CA LEU A 142 -2.72 12.93 -8.44
C LEU A 142 -4.22 12.68 -8.50
N SER A 143 -4.66 11.85 -9.44
CA SER A 143 -6.02 11.31 -9.45
C SER A 143 -6.17 10.25 -8.36
N ALA A 144 -7.32 10.22 -7.71
CA ALA A 144 -7.61 9.23 -6.67
C ALA A 144 -7.36 7.81 -7.18
N ARG A 145 -6.61 7.02 -6.39
CA ARG A 145 -6.35 5.59 -6.62
C ARG A 145 -5.71 5.28 -7.98
N ARG A 146 -4.98 6.23 -8.57
CA ARG A 146 -4.14 6.03 -9.75
C ARG A 146 -2.71 6.40 -9.42
N ALA A 147 -1.77 5.57 -9.88
CA ALA A 147 -0.35 5.89 -9.75
C ALA A 147 0.04 6.94 -10.79
N PHE A 148 0.52 8.09 -10.30
CA PHE A 148 1.28 9.04 -11.09
C PHE A 148 2.74 8.59 -11.13
N GLN A 149 3.31 8.45 -12.32
CA GLN A 149 4.71 8.06 -12.48
C GLN A 149 5.57 9.26 -12.87
N LYS A 150 6.63 9.51 -12.09
CA LYS A 150 7.69 10.45 -12.41
C LYS A 150 8.96 9.68 -12.77
N LYS A 151 9.57 10.05 -13.90
CA LYS A 151 10.92 9.60 -14.23
C LYS A 151 11.91 10.26 -13.28
N VAL A 152 12.78 9.46 -12.69
CA VAL A 152 13.85 9.89 -11.79
C VAL A 152 15.13 9.16 -12.16
N ALA A 153 16.28 9.72 -11.81
CA ALA A 153 17.60 9.15 -12.00
C ALA A 153 18.33 8.95 -10.66
N LEU A 154 19.35 8.10 -10.67
CA LEU A 154 20.23 7.95 -9.51
C LEU A 154 20.91 9.29 -9.21
N GLY A 155 20.89 9.68 -7.94
CA GLY A 155 21.41 10.96 -7.47
C GLY A 155 20.41 12.11 -7.48
N ASP A 156 19.19 11.92 -7.99
CA ASP A 156 18.14 12.94 -7.90
C ASP A 156 17.73 13.17 -6.44
N GLU A 157 17.57 14.44 -6.05
CA GLU A 157 16.95 14.84 -4.79
C GLU A 157 15.45 15.07 -4.98
N ILE A 158 14.64 14.34 -4.22
CA ILE A 158 13.18 14.34 -4.31
C ILE A 158 12.62 15.08 -3.11
N HIS A 159 11.86 16.14 -3.39
CA HIS A 159 11.08 16.88 -2.39
C HIS A 159 9.59 16.78 -2.76
N ILE A 160 8.77 16.24 -1.86
CA ILE A 160 7.32 16.12 -2.06
C ILE A 160 6.62 17.07 -1.10
N LEU A 161 5.89 18.04 -1.63
CA LEU A 161 5.14 19.01 -0.83
C LEU A 161 3.65 18.90 -1.12
N HIS A 162 2.84 19.13 -0.09
CA HIS A 162 1.40 19.29 -0.19
C HIS A 162 0.98 20.57 0.55
N GLN A 163 0.34 21.49 -0.16
CA GLN A 163 -0.08 22.79 0.37
C GLN A 163 1.08 23.56 1.06
N GLY A 164 2.27 23.52 0.46
CA GLY A 164 3.47 24.20 0.97
C GLY A 164 4.16 23.51 2.16
N ARG A 165 3.63 22.38 2.66
CA ARG A 165 4.29 21.57 3.68
C ARG A 165 5.03 20.40 3.05
N THR A 166 6.30 20.23 3.41
CA THR A 166 7.10 19.05 3.06
C THR A 166 6.49 17.80 3.68
N LEU A 167 6.13 16.84 2.83
CA LEU A 167 5.69 15.51 3.21
C LEU A 167 6.87 14.53 3.25
N ALA A 168 7.82 14.64 2.31
CA ALA A 168 9.02 13.83 2.27
C ALA A 168 10.16 14.54 1.53
N GLU A 169 11.39 14.18 1.92
CA GLU A 169 12.63 14.62 1.31
C GLU A 169 13.63 13.46 1.36
N PHE A 170 14.14 13.03 0.20
CA PHE A 170 15.05 11.89 0.09
C PHE A 170 15.83 11.93 -1.23
N ALA A 171 16.94 11.20 -1.29
CA ALA A 171 17.74 11.04 -2.51
C ALA A 171 17.49 9.66 -3.14
N ILE A 172 17.52 9.60 -4.48
CA ILE A 172 17.46 8.34 -5.22
C ILE A 172 18.87 7.70 -5.21
N ASP A 173 19.19 7.00 -4.13
CA ASP A 173 20.51 6.40 -3.90
C ASP A 173 20.67 4.99 -4.50
N ARG A 174 19.54 4.33 -4.79
CA ARG A 174 19.46 2.96 -5.29
C ARG A 174 18.49 2.86 -6.47
N PRO A 175 18.72 1.91 -7.40
CA PRO A 175 17.89 1.76 -8.61
C PRO A 175 16.58 1.01 -8.33
N VAL A 176 15.85 1.43 -7.30
CA VAL A 176 14.60 0.82 -6.85
C VAL A 176 13.38 1.67 -7.21
N HIS A 177 12.20 1.06 -7.16
CA HIS A 177 10.94 1.79 -7.29
C HIS A 177 10.54 2.36 -5.93
N HIS A 178 10.41 3.67 -5.88
CA HIS A 178 9.88 4.43 -4.75
C HIS A 178 8.38 4.61 -4.96
N ILE A 179 7.56 4.03 -4.10
CA ILE A 179 6.10 4.12 -4.18
C ILE A 179 5.58 4.88 -2.97
N GLY A 180 5.15 6.12 -3.20
CA GLY A 180 4.60 7.01 -2.19
C GLY A 180 3.07 6.93 -2.15
N PHE A 181 2.51 6.70 -0.97
CA PHE A 181 1.08 6.71 -0.70
C PHE A 181 0.72 7.93 0.13
N LEU A 182 -0.08 8.83 -0.42
CA LEU A 182 -0.63 9.96 0.30
C LEU A 182 -1.91 9.53 1.00
N TYR A 183 -1.93 9.61 2.32
CA TYR A 183 -3.06 9.19 3.15
C TYR A 183 -3.41 10.27 4.16
N GLN A 184 -4.62 10.20 4.72
CA GLN A 184 -5.03 11.11 5.78
C GLN A 184 -4.64 10.52 7.13
N LYS A 185 -3.86 11.26 7.92
CA LYS A 185 -3.53 10.88 9.29
C LYS A 185 -4.79 10.94 10.15
N ALA A 186 -5.09 9.84 10.83
CA ALA A 186 -6.20 9.81 11.78
C ALA A 186 -5.99 10.78 12.95
N GLY A 187 -7.10 11.28 13.48
CA GLY A 187 -7.14 12.19 14.63
C GLY A 187 -6.80 13.65 14.32
N SER A 188 -5.89 13.94 13.38
CA SER A 188 -5.53 15.31 13.00
C SER A 188 -6.10 15.76 11.66
N GLY A 189 -6.50 14.82 10.80
CA GLY A 189 -6.96 15.10 9.44
C GLY A 189 -5.86 15.59 8.49
N GLY A 190 -4.62 15.72 8.96
CA GLY A 190 -3.47 16.13 8.15
C GLY A 190 -3.05 15.06 7.15
N VAL A 191 -2.51 15.47 6.01
CA VAL A 191 -2.04 14.53 4.96
C VAL A 191 -0.64 14.01 5.30
N GLU A 192 -0.38 12.71 5.23
CA GLU A 192 0.98 12.17 5.38
C GLU A 192 1.36 11.36 4.13
N LEU A 193 2.66 11.08 4.01
CA LEU A 193 3.21 10.23 2.94
C LEU A 193 3.87 9.02 3.57
N SER A 194 3.46 7.82 3.14
CA SER A 194 4.21 6.58 3.40
C SER A 194 4.99 6.21 2.14
N LEU A 195 6.25 5.83 2.30
CA LEU A 195 7.15 5.49 1.21
C LEU A 195 7.57 4.03 1.29
N ILE A 196 7.38 3.29 0.20
CA ILE A 196 7.88 1.92 0.02
C ILE A 196 9.01 1.94 -1.00
N GLU A 197 10.10 1.28 -0.67
CA GLU A 197 11.25 1.08 -1.55
C GLU A 197 11.37 -0.40 -1.90
N GLN A 198 10.92 -0.76 -3.10
CA GLN A 198 11.01 -2.13 -3.61
C GLN A 198 11.25 -2.11 -5.11
N GLU A 199 12.24 -2.86 -5.59
CA GLU A 199 12.68 -2.75 -6.99
C GLU A 199 11.57 -3.08 -8.00
N LYS A 200 10.79 -4.12 -7.70
CA LYS A 200 9.89 -4.77 -8.67
C LYS A 200 8.40 -4.56 -8.39
N LEU A 201 8.01 -4.03 -7.24
CA LEU A 201 6.58 -3.85 -6.96
C LEU A 201 5.97 -2.76 -7.85
N GLU A 202 4.75 -2.98 -8.33
CA GLU A 202 3.95 -1.97 -9.02
C GLU A 202 2.55 -1.83 -8.41
N TYR A 203 2.08 -0.58 -8.35
CA TYR A 203 0.72 -0.26 -7.94
C TYR A 203 -0.29 -0.72 -8.98
N GLN A 204 -1.22 -1.55 -8.56
CA GLN A 204 -2.40 -1.90 -9.33
C GLN A 204 -3.57 -1.06 -8.81
N PRO A 205 -4.21 -0.21 -9.64
CA PRO A 205 -5.44 0.44 -9.23
C PRO A 205 -6.46 -0.65 -8.85
N PRO A 206 -7.23 -0.46 -7.78
CA PRO A 206 -8.30 -1.40 -7.45
C PRO A 206 -9.19 -1.57 -8.69
N LEU A 207 -9.55 -2.81 -9.01
CA LEU A 207 -10.55 -3.10 -10.03
C LEU A 207 -11.77 -2.22 -9.71
N GLU A 208 -12.32 -1.53 -10.71
CA GLU A 208 -13.54 -0.74 -10.55
C GLU A 208 -14.63 -1.67 -10.04
N THR A 209 -14.82 -1.74 -8.72
CA THR A 209 -16.02 -2.30 -8.13
C THR A 209 -17.13 -1.41 -8.63
N GLU A 210 -18.06 -2.02 -9.36
CA GLU A 210 -19.16 -1.37 -10.06
C GLU A 210 -19.65 -0.12 -9.33
N ALA A 211 -19.68 0.99 -10.06
CA ALA A 211 -20.31 2.22 -9.61
C ALA A 211 -21.77 1.92 -9.22
N GLY A 212 -22.04 1.79 -7.93
CA GLY A 212 -23.37 1.37 -7.50
C GLY A 212 -23.56 1.24 -6.00
N GLU A 213 -23.13 2.21 -5.18
CA GLU A 213 -23.61 2.27 -3.79
C GLU A 213 -23.50 3.66 -3.13
N ASP A 214 -23.40 4.73 -3.92
CA ASP A 214 -23.51 6.12 -3.43
C ASP A 214 -24.61 6.90 -4.18
N ALA A 215 -25.73 6.23 -4.45
CA ALA A 215 -26.98 6.86 -4.84
C ALA A 215 -28.08 6.49 -3.85
N GLU A 216 -27.97 7.03 -2.63
CA GLU A 216 -29.09 7.46 -1.78
C GLU A 216 -28.61 8.48 -0.74
#